data_AF-A0A4C1YH90-F1
#
_entry.id   AF-A0A4C1YH90-F1
#
_cell.length_a   1.000
_cell.length_b   1.000
_cell.length_c   1.000
_cell.angle_alpha   90.00
_cell.angle_beta   90.00
_cell.angle_gamma   90.00
#
_symmetry.space_group_name_H-M   'P 1'
#
loop_
_entity.id
_entity.type
_entity.pdbx_description
1 polymer ?
#
loop_
_entity_poly.entity_id
_entity_poly.type
_entity_poly.pdbx_seq_one_letter_code
_entity_poly.pdbx_strand_id
1 'polypeptide(L)'
;MLEITYEMTIETRTNRSQRCTRATCMDKLKTQVGTVLSRKLAERIYVHSSYEDFHKHVSREVLPSDYGGEERPLAELHARWVEELSSPSMAKYCIASDRLVTNESKRMNTSPYNEEHLGILDNFRQLNID
;
A
#
# COMPACT_ATOMS: atom_id res chain seq x y z
N MET A 1 4.56 28.79 -11.93
CA MET A 1 4.22 27.72 -12.89
C MET A 1 4.61 26.31 -12.41
N LEU A 2 4.75 26.06 -11.11
CA LEU A 2 4.78 24.70 -10.52
C LEU A 2 4.08 24.69 -9.15
N GLU A 3 2.99 25.47 -9.02
CA GLU A 3 2.10 25.46 -7.85
C GLU A 3 0.90 24.52 -8.03
N ILE A 4 0.92 23.65 -9.03
CA ILE A 4 -0.20 22.77 -9.35
C ILE A 4 0.34 21.35 -9.44
N THR A 5 0.11 20.57 -8.38
CA THR A 5 -0.11 19.10 -8.36
C THR A 5 0.09 18.48 -6.95
N TYR A 6 -0.08 19.25 -5.86
CA TYR A 6 -0.32 18.67 -4.53
C TYR A 6 -1.78 18.82 -4.12
N GLU A 7 -2.67 18.48 -5.06
CA GLU A 7 -4.09 18.29 -4.84
C GLU A 7 -4.32 16.77 -4.93
N MET A 8 -4.10 16.05 -3.82
CA MET A 8 -4.68 14.72 -3.68
C MET A 8 -6.13 14.93 -3.27
N THR A 9 -6.95 15.28 -4.26
CA THR A 9 -8.38 15.49 -4.13
C THR A 9 -9.04 14.13 -3.98
N ILE A 10 -9.11 13.60 -2.75
CA ILE A 10 -10.03 12.51 -2.44
C ILE A 10 -11.42 13.15 -2.39
N GLU A 11 -12.11 13.13 -3.53
CA GLU A 11 -13.52 13.51 -3.64
C GLU A 11 -14.37 12.57 -2.78
N THR A 12 -14.49 12.88 -1.49
CA THR A 12 -15.61 12.39 -0.69
C THR A 12 -16.78 13.35 -0.88
N ARG A 13 -17.95 12.77 -1.11
CA ARG A 13 -19.25 13.40 -1.47
C ARG A 13 -19.80 14.43 -0.46
N THR A 14 -18.99 14.94 0.46
CA THR A 14 -19.44 15.83 1.54
C THR A 14 -18.89 17.23 1.33
N ASN A 15 -19.79 18.10 0.87
CA ASN A 15 -19.59 19.50 0.48
C ASN A 15 -19.21 20.38 1.69
N ARG A 16 -17.96 20.28 2.16
CA ARG A 16 -17.40 21.20 3.17
C ARG A 16 -15.91 21.38 2.94
N SER A 17 -15.54 22.52 2.34
CA SER A 17 -14.15 22.96 2.21
C SER A 17 -13.49 23.01 3.59
N GLN A 18 -12.72 21.97 3.94
CA GLN A 18 -11.90 21.97 5.15
C GLN A 18 -10.50 22.44 4.77
N ARG A 19 -10.22 23.70 5.11
CA ARG A 19 -8.86 24.25 5.08
C ARG A 19 -8.06 23.57 6.20
N CYS A 20 -7.30 22.53 5.87
CA CYS A 20 -6.52 21.76 6.83
C CYS A 20 -5.09 22.31 6.90
N THR A 21 -4.68 22.81 8.06
CA THR A 21 -3.27 23.03 8.40
C THR A 21 -2.50 21.71 8.35
N ARG A 22 -1.21 21.74 7.96
CA ARG A 22 -0.37 20.56 7.67
C ARG A 22 -0.40 19.48 8.75
N ALA A 23 -0.41 19.84 10.04
CA ALA A 23 -0.47 18.88 11.14
C ALA A 23 -1.85 18.19 11.26
N THR A 24 -2.93 18.96 11.21
CA THR A 24 -4.31 18.47 11.38
C THR A 24 -4.76 17.60 10.21
N CYS A 25 -4.15 17.74 9.03
CA CYS A 25 -4.47 16.93 7.86
C CYS A 25 -3.98 15.48 8.00
N MET A 26 -2.74 15.27 8.45
CA MET A 26 -2.16 13.92 8.54
C MET A 26 -2.88 13.05 9.57
N ASP A 27 -3.27 13.62 10.70
CA ASP A 27 -4.02 12.91 11.74
C ASP A 27 -5.41 12.49 11.26
N LYS A 28 -6.08 13.36 10.50
CA LYS A 28 -7.35 13.06 9.85
C LYS A 28 -7.21 11.99 8.78
N LEU A 29 -6.15 12.05 7.96
CA LEU A 29 -5.85 11.04 6.95
C LEU A 29 -5.61 9.67 7.59
N LYS A 30 -4.84 9.60 8.68
CA LYS A 30 -4.62 8.36 9.42
C LYS A 30 -5.93 7.77 9.94
N THR A 31 -6.84 8.62 10.41
CA THR A 31 -8.15 8.19 10.90
C THR A 31 -9.02 7.67 9.74
N GLN A 32 -9.05 8.36 8.60
CA GLN A 32 -9.79 7.91 7.41
C GLN A 32 -9.24 6.58 6.87
N VAL A 33 -7.93 6.46 6.71
CA VAL A 33 -7.29 5.21 6.26
C VAL A 33 -7.52 4.08 7.28
N GLY A 34 -7.45 4.38 8.57
CA GLY A 34 -7.71 3.43 9.65
C GLY A 34 -9.14 2.89 9.68
N THR A 35 -10.13 3.61 9.15
CA THR A 35 -11.52 3.10 9.04
C THR A 35 -11.72 2.10 7.90
N VAL A 36 -10.88 2.13 6.87
CA VAL A 36 -10.96 1.24 5.71
C VAL A 36 -10.10 -0.01 5.91
N LEU A 37 -8.96 0.12 6.60
CA LEU A 37 -8.02 -0.96 6.81
C LEU A 37 -8.36 -1.78 8.06
N SER A 38 -8.07 -3.09 8.01
CA SER A 38 -8.17 -3.95 9.19
C SER A 38 -7.26 -3.43 10.32
N ARG A 39 -7.66 -3.66 11.58
CA ARG A 39 -6.89 -3.22 12.76
C ARG A 39 -5.42 -3.65 12.71
N LYS A 40 -5.15 -4.89 12.25
CA LYS A 40 -3.79 -5.43 12.06
C LYS A 40 -2.95 -4.65 11.04
N LEU A 41 -3.57 -4.10 10.01
CA LEU A 41 -2.88 -3.32 8.97
C LEU A 41 -2.74 -1.86 9.39
N ALA A 42 -3.74 -1.29 10.05
CA ALA A 42 -3.67 0.05 10.62
C ALA A 42 -2.55 0.18 11.67
N GLU A 43 -2.30 -0.86 12.47
CA GLU A 43 -1.19 -0.94 13.44
C GLU A 43 0.20 -0.90 12.77
N ARG A 44 0.31 -1.22 11.48
CA ARG A 44 1.57 -1.18 10.71
C ARG A 44 1.85 0.17 10.04
N ILE A 45 0.93 1.13 10.17
CA ILE A 45 1.10 2.47 9.60
C ILE A 45 1.76 3.36 10.64
N TYR A 46 3.04 3.65 10.41
CA TYR A 46 3.83 4.57 11.20
C TYR A 46 3.78 5.97 10.58
N VAL A 47 3.52 6.97 11.42
CA VAL A 47 3.60 8.39 11.03
C VAL A 47 4.79 8.97 11.76
N HIS A 48 5.80 9.40 11.01
CA HIS A 48 7.02 9.99 11.55
C HIS A 48 6.90 11.52 11.50
N SER A 49 7.25 12.18 12.60
CA SER A 49 7.29 13.64 12.70
C SER A 49 8.61 14.24 12.23
N SER A 50 9.70 13.46 12.29
CA SER A 50 11.06 13.85 11.89
C SER A 50 11.69 12.81 10.96
N TYR A 51 12.57 13.28 10.07
CA TYR A 51 13.33 12.42 9.15
C TYR A 51 14.30 11.46 9.88
N GLU A 52 14.80 11.84 11.05
CA GLU A 52 15.68 10.97 11.83
C GLU A 52 14.96 9.70 12.33
N ASP A 53 13.69 9.82 12.73
CA ASP A 53 12.87 8.67 13.13
C ASP A 53 12.47 7.78 11.96
N PHE A 54 12.33 8.39 10.78
CA PHE A 54 12.06 7.66 9.55
C PHE A 54 13.27 6.81 9.12
N HIS A 55 14.49 7.35 9.25
CA HIS A 55 15.71 6.64 8.90
C HIS A 55 16.02 5.42 9.80
N LYS A 56 15.37 5.31 10.97
CA LYS A 56 15.43 4.09 11.79
C LYS A 56 14.77 2.88 11.13
N HIS A 57 13.83 3.13 10.22
CA HIS A 57 13.06 2.10 9.52
C HIS A 57 13.48 1.94 8.06
N VAL A 58 14.00 2.99 7.44
CA VAL A 58 14.42 3.02 6.02
C VAL A 58 15.82 3.61 5.88
N SER A 59 16.75 2.85 5.29
CA SER A 59 18.13 3.30 5.04
C SER A 59 18.19 4.54 4.16
N ARG A 60 19.14 5.44 4.44
CA ARG A 60 19.34 6.71 3.71
C ARG A 60 19.71 6.52 2.25
N GLU A 61 20.40 5.42 1.94
CA GLU A 61 20.86 5.07 0.58
C GLU A 61 19.73 4.83 -0.41
N VAL A 62 18.54 4.48 0.07
CA VAL A 62 17.36 4.14 -0.76
C VAL A 62 16.46 5.36 -0.98
N LEU A 63 16.76 6.48 -0.31
CA LEU A 63 15.93 7.68 -0.39
C LEU A 63 16.51 8.67 -1.39
N PRO A 64 15.66 9.31 -2.21
CA PRO A 64 16.11 10.38 -3.09
C PRO A 64 16.76 11.52 -2.30
N SER A 65 17.74 12.17 -2.92
CA SER A 65 18.45 13.32 -2.34
C SER A 65 17.52 14.46 -1.90
N ASP A 66 16.40 14.67 -2.61
CA ASP A 66 15.38 15.69 -2.27
C ASP A 66 14.68 15.45 -0.91
N TYR A 67 14.74 14.22 -0.39
CA TYR A 67 14.13 13.83 0.89
C TYR A 67 15.18 13.51 1.97
N GLY A 68 16.43 13.96 1.80
CA GLY A 68 17.50 13.78 2.79
C GLY A 68 18.18 12.41 2.75
N GLY A 69 18.05 11.69 1.62
CA GLY A 69 18.81 10.47 1.33
C GLY A 69 20.02 10.72 0.43
N GLU A 70 20.64 9.62 -0.02
CA GLU A 70 21.85 9.63 -0.86
C GLU A 70 21.60 9.15 -2.30
N GLU A 71 20.35 8.75 -2.62
CA GLU A 71 20.00 8.31 -3.97
C GLU A 71 19.85 9.50 -4.95
N ARG A 72 19.66 9.17 -6.23
CA ARG A 72 19.38 10.12 -7.31
C ARG A 72 18.20 11.05 -6.98
N PRO A 73 18.15 12.24 -7.60
CA PRO A 73 17.03 13.15 -7.43
C PRO A 73 15.71 12.50 -7.84
N LEU A 74 14.63 12.89 -7.17
CA LEU A 74 13.29 12.31 -7.36
C LEU A 74 12.83 12.45 -8.81
N ALA A 75 13.13 13.58 -9.45
CA ALA A 75 12.73 13.84 -10.83
C ALA A 75 13.32 12.81 -11.81
N GLU A 76 14.57 12.39 -11.58
CA GLU A 76 15.23 11.40 -12.43
C GLU A 76 14.67 10.00 -12.18
N LEU A 77 14.42 9.64 -10.91
CA LEU A 77 13.77 8.39 -10.56
C LEU A 77 12.36 8.29 -11.14
N HIS A 78 11.60 9.38 -11.06
CA HIS A 78 10.26 9.47 -11.64
C HIS A 78 10.29 9.26 -13.15
N ALA A 79 11.18 9.96 -13.87
CA ALA A 79 11.31 9.81 -15.32
C ALA A 79 11.64 8.36 -15.72
N ARG A 80 12.57 7.71 -15.02
CA ARG A 80 12.93 6.30 -15.25
C ARG A 80 11.74 5.36 -15.03
N TRP A 81 10.97 5.56 -13.95
CA TRP A 81 9.78 4.76 -13.69
C TRP A 81 8.70 4.97 -14.75
N VAL A 82 8.49 6.21 -15.19
CA VAL A 82 7.55 6.50 -16.28
C VAL A 82 7.97 5.81 -17.57
N GLU A 83 9.26 5.83 -17.90
CA GLU A 83 9.79 5.13 -19.07
C GLU A 83 9.58 3.61 -18.99
N GLU A 84 9.96 2.99 -17.85
CA GLU A 84 9.81 1.55 -17.65
C GLU A 84 8.34 1.12 -17.68
N LEU A 85 7.45 1.88 -17.03
CA LEU A 85 6.02 1.59 -17.00
C LEU A 85 5.35 1.84 -18.36
N SER A 86 5.87 2.79 -19.15
CA SER A 86 5.40 3.06 -20.51
C SER A 86 6.01 2.12 -21.55
N SER A 87 6.98 1.29 -21.16
CA SER A 87 7.67 0.40 -22.06
C SER A 87 6.73 -0.66 -22.65
N PRO A 88 6.84 -0.97 -23.95
CA PRO A 88 6.06 -2.03 -24.58
C PRO A 88 6.28 -3.42 -23.94
N SER A 89 7.44 -3.66 -23.32
CA SER A 89 7.71 -4.91 -22.58
C SER A 89 6.83 -5.01 -21.34
N MET A 90 6.71 -3.93 -20.57
CA MET A 90 5.86 -3.87 -19.38
C MET A 90 4.39 -4.03 -19.74
N ALA A 91 3.91 -3.37 -20.79
CA ALA A 91 2.54 -3.53 -21.27
C ALA A 91 2.23 -4.99 -21.65
N LYS A 92 3.14 -5.67 -22.36
CA LYS A 92 3.00 -7.10 -22.67
C LYS A 92 3.00 -7.96 -21.42
N TYR A 93 3.85 -7.66 -20.44
CA TYR A 93 3.87 -8.35 -19.15
C TYR A 93 2.54 -8.19 -18.41
N CYS A 94 1.99 -6.98 -18.33
CA CYS A 94 0.69 -6.74 -17.68
C CYS A 94 -0.43 -7.54 -18.36
N ILE A 95 -0.51 -7.54 -19.69
CA ILE A 95 -1.51 -8.32 -20.44
C ILE A 95 -1.32 -9.83 -20.22
N ALA A 96 -0.07 -10.30 -20.18
CA ALA A 96 0.22 -11.70 -19.89
C ALA A 96 -0.15 -12.06 -18.44
N SER A 97 0.07 -11.16 -17.49
CA SER A 97 -0.23 -11.34 -16.07
C SER A 97 -1.72 -11.47 -15.79
N ASP A 98 -2.56 -10.78 -16.56
CA ASP A 98 -4.03 -10.91 -16.50
C ASP A 98 -4.51 -12.33 -16.84
N ARG A 99 -3.74 -13.06 -17.65
CA ARG A 99 -4.02 -14.44 -18.04
C ARG A 99 -3.48 -15.48 -17.06
N LEU A 100 -2.70 -15.06 -16.07
CA LEU A 100 -2.14 -15.99 -15.09
C LEU A 100 -3.24 -16.43 -14.12
N VAL A 101 -3.54 -17.73 -14.16
CA VAL A 101 -4.46 -18.37 -13.23
C VAL A 101 -3.66 -19.19 -12.22
N THR A 102 -4.13 -19.22 -10.97
CA THR A 102 -3.55 -20.06 -9.93
C THR A 102 -3.59 -21.52 -10.35
N ASN A 103 -2.42 -22.16 -10.40
CA ASN A 103 -2.35 -23.59 -10.57
C ASN A 103 -2.59 -24.28 -9.23
N GLU A 104 -3.83 -24.72 -8.99
CA GLU A 104 -4.27 -25.35 -7.74
C GLU A 104 -3.55 -26.67 -7.41
N SER A 105 -2.87 -27.31 -8.37
CA SER A 105 -2.03 -28.49 -8.07
C SER A 105 -0.76 -28.15 -7.28
N LYS A 106 -0.29 -26.90 -7.37
CA LYS A 106 0.88 -26.38 -6.63
C LYS A 106 0.49 -25.69 -5.33
N ARG A 107 -0.81 -25.44 -5.13
CA ARG A 107 -1.30 -25.06 -3.82
C ARG A 107 -0.97 -26.22 -2.88
N MET A 108 -0.40 -25.94 -1.72
CA MET A 108 -0.24 -26.95 -0.68
C MET A 108 -1.63 -27.45 -0.28
N ASN A 109 -2.12 -28.48 -0.96
CA ASN A 109 -3.31 -29.27 -0.60
C ASN A 109 -3.03 -30.17 0.62
N THR A 110 -1.88 -29.96 1.25
CA THR A 110 -1.43 -30.63 2.47
C THR A 110 -0.92 -29.56 3.41
N SER A 111 -1.76 -28.56 3.66
CA SER A 111 -1.84 -28.10 5.04
C SER A 111 -2.14 -29.36 5.86
N PRO A 112 -1.41 -29.70 6.93
CA PRO A 112 -1.80 -30.81 7.82
C PRO A 112 -3.23 -30.62 8.37
N TYR A 113 -3.82 -29.45 8.15
CA TYR A 113 -5.19 -29.05 8.42
C TYR A 113 -6.21 -29.53 7.37
N ASN A 114 -6.07 -30.77 6.89
CA ASN A 114 -7.16 -31.47 6.20
C ASN A 114 -8.22 -31.81 7.25
N GLU A 115 -9.40 -31.20 7.17
CA GLU A 115 -10.67 -31.47 7.89
C GLU A 115 -10.62 -31.59 9.44
N GLU A 116 -9.69 -32.37 9.99
CA GLU A 116 -9.47 -32.65 11.42
C GLU A 116 -9.06 -31.41 12.24
N HIS A 117 -8.38 -30.43 11.63
CA HIS A 117 -8.00 -29.19 12.34
C HIS A 117 -9.00 -28.03 12.20
N LEU A 118 -10.12 -28.21 11.50
CA LEU A 118 -11.16 -27.16 11.40
C LEU A 118 -11.81 -26.86 12.77
N GLY A 119 -11.60 -27.71 13.78
CA GLY A 119 -12.01 -27.47 15.17
C GLY A 119 -10.95 -26.86 16.09
N ILE A 120 -9.71 -26.66 15.62
CA ILE A 120 -8.60 -26.17 16.47
C ILE A 120 -8.39 -24.65 16.32
N LEU A 121 -8.86 -24.05 15.22
CA LEU A 121 -8.93 -22.60 15.06
C LEU A 121 -10.34 -22.14 15.43
N ASP A 122 -10.50 -21.88 16.71
CA ASP A 122 -11.66 -21.29 17.37
C ASP A 122 -12.31 -20.18 16.50
N ASN A 123 -13.63 -20.31 16.26
CA ASN A 123 -14.54 -19.42 15.50
C ASN A 123 -14.86 -19.67 14.00
N PHE A 124 -15.00 -20.90 13.53
CA PHE A 124 -15.86 -21.16 12.35
C PHE A 124 -17.05 -22.04 12.71
N ARG A 125 -18.28 -21.50 12.56
CA ARG A 125 -19.52 -22.27 12.69
C ARG A 125 -19.65 -23.14 11.43
N GLN A 126 -19.61 -24.45 11.60
CA GLN A 126 -19.86 -25.40 10.51
C GLN A 126 -21.31 -25.24 10.03
N LEU A 127 -21.48 -25.04 8.71
CA LEU A 127 -22.79 -24.97 8.06
C LEU A 127 -23.18 -26.40 7.64
N ASN A 128 -24.04 -27.06 8.41
CA ASN A 128 -24.63 -28.33 7.99
C ASN A 128 -25.77 -28.01 7.00
N ILE A 129 -25.65 -28.53 5.79
CA ILE A 129 -26.72 -28.50 4.79
C ILE A 129 -27.35 -29.90 4.80
N ASP A 130 -28.65 -29.96 5.08
CA ASP A 130 -29.49 -31.17 4.97
C ASP A 130 -29.99 -31.33 3.53
#